data_AF-A0A2A4P4S1-F1
#
_entry.id   AF-A0A2A4P4S1-F1
#
_cell.length_a   1.000
_cell.length_b   1.000
_cell.length_c   1.000
_cell.angle_alpha   90.00
_cell.angle_beta   90.00
_cell.angle_gamma   90.00
#
_symmetry.space_group_name_H-M   'P 1'
#
loop_
_entity.id
_entity.type
_entity.pdbx_description
1 polymer ?
#
loop_
_entity_poly.entity_id
_entity_poly.type
_entity_poly.pdbx_seq_one_letter_code
_entity_poly.pdbx_strand_id
1 'polypeptide(L)'
;MKTTSLLFTASIFAVLLTACTTEEDGGSTSRGTSTTSESSASSSRGGGPANVLRTESAEDGAAAFAAAAKSAVADHGNPFSFNRENYEPKRTPKYNFETAGSVSDEQLGNYWVEMKCLVDGKDVGTVAVSLWPQKAPLHVRRFLRHCDEGFYDGLTFHRIVREFMVQGGDPGGTGAGDGPHGNIKGEFSGDPEWAHGYGVLSMARGGGTDSASCQFFICNAETPSVWNLDGKYSSFGKITAGVSALEAMSNAPTVRDGRENSKPKVTVLIESAVVREGEPPRGEVIERPQPDFGGQPALVEVQHILLSFAGANPRIPATRTREETEALVNDIVERARNGEDFVAMVREFSDDPVNPADKNPGVYKLLNTGAFEKPDRAAMAKMEAAQSEWDSSIKDLQAKLAKGELTQQQMQEQANALRSRLMESVPKSAMPRAQMVSGFSETAFSLAVGEVKVCVYDKTASPFGFHIMKRLK
;
A
#
# COMPACT_ATOMS: atom_id res chain seq x y z
N MET A 1 24.93 2.50 4.96
CA MET A 1 24.03 1.33 5.09
C MET A 1 23.06 1.38 3.93
N LYS A 2 23.19 0.47 2.96
CA LYS A 2 22.45 0.52 1.68
C LYS A 2 20.99 0.10 1.91
N THR A 3 20.10 0.90 1.33
CA THR A 3 18.65 0.76 1.26
C THR A 3 18.25 -0.44 0.42
N THR A 4 17.53 -1.39 1.03
CA THR A 4 16.76 -2.42 0.31
C THR A 4 15.30 -2.20 0.64
N SER A 5 14.68 -1.30 -0.11
CA SER A 5 13.22 -1.11 -0.17
C SER A 5 12.71 -1.78 -1.45
N LEU A 6 11.46 -2.25 -1.41
CA LEU A 6 10.69 -3.06 -2.38
C LEU A 6 10.86 -4.59 -2.26
N LEU A 7 9.70 -5.26 -2.10
CA LEU A 7 9.40 -6.72 -2.14
C LEU A 7 9.15 -7.46 -0.81
N PHE A 8 8.41 -6.88 0.17
CA PHE A 8 8.27 -7.51 1.50
C PHE A 8 6.93 -8.22 1.83
N THR A 9 6.00 -8.38 0.88
CA THR A 9 4.79 -9.22 1.10
C THR A 9 4.65 -10.37 0.10
N ALA A 10 5.28 -10.30 -1.07
CA ALA A 10 5.42 -11.47 -1.96
C ALA A 10 6.48 -12.49 -1.45
N SER A 11 7.36 -12.08 -0.53
CA SER A 11 8.50 -12.91 -0.10
C SER A 11 8.27 -13.86 1.06
N ILE A 12 7.12 -13.84 1.74
CA ILE A 12 6.75 -14.99 2.59
C ILE A 12 6.52 -16.25 1.70
N PHE A 13 6.27 -16.05 0.39
CA PHE A 13 6.26 -17.13 -0.62
C PHE A 13 7.55 -17.29 -1.45
N ALA A 14 8.48 -16.31 -1.41
CA ALA A 14 9.64 -16.24 -2.32
C ALA A 14 11.03 -16.18 -1.65
N VAL A 15 11.18 -16.42 -0.35
CA VAL A 15 12.50 -16.71 0.26
C VAL A 15 12.83 -18.20 0.09
N LEU A 16 13.14 -18.60 -1.14
CA LEU A 16 13.78 -19.87 -1.47
C LEU A 16 14.59 -19.66 -2.76
N LEU A 17 15.82 -20.18 -2.76
CA LEU A 17 16.86 -20.12 -3.80
C LEU A 17 17.81 -18.91 -3.78
N THR A 18 18.83 -18.96 -2.93
CA THR A 18 20.22 -18.81 -3.42
C THR A 18 21.16 -19.63 -2.54
N ALA A 19 21.23 -20.93 -2.81
CA ALA A 19 22.39 -21.75 -2.53
C ALA A 19 22.30 -22.99 -3.42
N CYS A 20 23.38 -23.27 -4.16
CA CYS A 20 23.58 -24.36 -5.12
C CYS A 20 23.01 -24.14 -6.52
N THR A 21 23.85 -23.56 -7.40
CA THR A 21 24.27 -24.20 -8.66
C THR A 21 25.64 -23.64 -9.05
N THR A 22 26.66 -24.49 -9.04
CA THR A 22 27.92 -24.30 -9.78
C THR A 22 27.73 -24.87 -11.18
N GLU A 23 28.08 -24.12 -12.22
CA GLU A 23 29.00 -24.54 -13.31
C GLU A 23 29.12 -23.46 -14.40
N GLU A 24 30.38 -23.27 -14.81
CA GLU A 24 30.98 -22.87 -16.10
C GLU A 24 30.14 -22.06 -17.12
N ASP A 25 30.65 -20.93 -17.63
CA ASP A 25 31.64 -20.94 -18.73
C ASP A 25 32.07 -19.53 -19.20
N GLY A 26 33.23 -19.47 -19.87
CA GLY A 26 33.47 -18.57 -21.00
C GLY A 26 34.01 -17.15 -20.77
N GLY A 27 35.31 -16.95 -21.03
CA GLY A 27 35.90 -15.64 -21.28
C GLY A 27 35.63 -15.10 -22.69
N SER A 28 35.73 -13.77 -22.86
CA SER A 28 36.45 -13.13 -23.98
C SER A 28 36.21 -11.61 -24.00
N THR A 29 37.34 -10.93 -24.18
CA THR A 29 37.63 -9.53 -24.50
C THR A 29 36.66 -8.76 -25.42
N SER A 30 36.46 -7.46 -25.20
CA SER A 30 37.27 -6.40 -25.85
C SER A 30 36.73 -4.96 -25.68
N ARG A 31 37.73 -4.07 -25.70
CA ARG A 31 37.85 -2.59 -25.82
C ARG A 31 36.74 -1.75 -26.49
N GLY A 32 36.69 -0.47 -26.08
CA GLY A 32 36.41 0.69 -26.95
C GLY A 32 35.84 1.90 -26.21
N THR A 33 36.67 2.73 -25.56
CA THR A 33 37.07 4.10 -25.97
C THR A 33 35.96 5.15 -26.14
N SER A 34 35.94 6.10 -25.20
CA SER A 34 35.88 7.58 -25.35
C SER A 34 35.19 8.20 -26.57
N THR A 35 34.37 9.23 -26.34
CA THR A 35 34.76 10.63 -26.65
C THR A 35 33.72 11.65 -26.15
N THR A 36 34.27 12.75 -25.65
CA THR A 36 33.70 14.05 -25.29
C THR A 36 33.27 14.85 -26.52
N SER A 37 32.30 15.77 -26.38
CA SER A 37 32.46 17.17 -26.84
C SER A 37 31.34 18.08 -26.34
N GLU A 38 31.70 19.35 -26.22
CA GLU A 38 31.08 20.42 -25.47
C GLU A 38 30.20 21.35 -26.34
N SER A 39 29.39 22.16 -25.63
CA SER A 39 29.13 23.59 -25.84
C SER A 39 28.28 24.06 -27.04
N SER A 40 27.31 24.93 -26.77
CA SER A 40 27.50 26.39 -26.90
C SER A 40 26.20 27.17 -26.68
N ALA A 41 26.37 28.43 -26.28
CA ALA A 41 25.41 29.39 -25.73
C ALA A 41 24.57 30.14 -26.79
N SER A 42 23.53 30.87 -26.35
CA SER A 42 23.48 32.35 -26.50
C SER A 42 22.21 32.99 -25.90
N SER A 43 22.33 34.29 -25.70
CA SER A 43 21.57 35.27 -24.90
C SER A 43 20.43 36.01 -25.63
N SER A 44 19.48 36.61 -24.90
CA SER A 44 19.36 38.09 -24.70
C SER A 44 17.95 38.66 -24.40
N ARG A 45 17.89 39.48 -23.32
CA ARG A 45 17.25 40.80 -23.07
C ARG A 45 15.82 41.16 -23.58
N GLY A 46 14.94 41.52 -22.62
CA GLY A 46 14.59 42.93 -22.31
C GLY A 46 13.16 43.47 -22.61
N GLY A 47 12.49 44.07 -21.60
CA GLY A 47 11.52 45.17 -21.77
C GLY A 47 10.16 45.04 -21.05
N GLY A 48 9.91 45.84 -20.00
CA GLY A 48 8.54 46.20 -19.53
C GLY A 48 7.95 47.38 -20.33
N PRO A 49 6.67 47.82 -20.11
CA PRO A 49 6.30 48.49 -18.85
C PRO A 49 4.79 48.44 -18.42
N ALA A 50 4.53 49.07 -17.25
CA ALA A 50 3.36 49.85 -16.84
C ALA A 50 2.11 49.18 -16.22
N ASN A 51 1.61 49.88 -15.20
CA ASN A 51 0.74 49.50 -14.09
C ASN A 51 -0.68 50.06 -14.32
N VAL A 52 -1.72 49.24 -14.15
CA VAL A 52 -3.12 49.69 -13.99
C VAL A 52 -3.73 48.86 -12.86
N LEU A 53 -3.92 49.48 -11.69
CA LEU A 53 -4.64 48.87 -10.57
C LEU A 53 -6.12 48.73 -10.93
N ARG A 54 -6.58 47.47 -10.99
CA ARG A 54 -7.99 47.10 -10.90
C ARG A 54 -8.14 46.27 -9.63
N THR A 55 -9.02 46.70 -8.73
CA THR A 55 -9.38 45.94 -7.53
C THR A 55 -10.17 44.71 -7.97
N GLU A 56 -9.50 43.57 -8.08
CA GLU A 56 -10.13 42.27 -8.36
C GLU A 56 -10.57 41.64 -7.04
N SER A 57 -11.79 41.09 -7.03
CA SER A 57 -12.32 40.37 -5.89
C SER A 57 -11.67 38.99 -5.79
N ALA A 58 -11.62 38.40 -4.60
CA ALA A 58 -10.92 37.13 -4.35
C ALA A 58 -11.45 35.94 -5.17
N GLU A 59 -12.66 36.02 -5.73
CA GLU A 59 -13.25 35.00 -6.61
C GLU A 59 -12.69 35.06 -8.04
N ASP A 60 -12.31 36.26 -8.51
CA ASP A 60 -11.83 36.49 -9.88
C ASP A 60 -10.41 35.91 -10.10
N GLY A 61 -9.55 36.01 -9.07
CA GLY A 61 -8.18 35.47 -9.13
C GLY A 61 -8.11 33.93 -9.14
N ALA A 62 -9.00 33.27 -8.39
CA ALA A 62 -9.10 31.81 -8.38
C ALA A 62 -9.63 31.27 -9.72
N ALA A 63 -10.58 31.96 -10.35
CA ALA A 63 -11.13 31.60 -11.66
C ALA A 63 -10.09 31.75 -12.79
N ALA A 64 -9.30 32.84 -12.78
CA ALA A 64 -8.21 33.04 -13.74
C ALA A 64 -7.12 31.96 -13.60
N PHE A 65 -6.80 31.57 -12.37
CA PHE A 65 -5.84 30.51 -12.10
C PHE A 65 -6.37 29.12 -12.48
N ALA A 66 -7.65 28.83 -12.23
CA ALA A 66 -8.31 27.60 -12.69
C ALA A 66 -8.33 27.49 -14.22
N ALA A 67 -8.52 28.62 -14.92
CA ALA A 67 -8.40 28.67 -16.38
C ALA A 67 -6.95 28.40 -16.85
N ALA A 68 -5.95 28.94 -16.16
CA ALA A 68 -4.53 28.65 -16.43
C ALA A 68 -4.16 27.19 -16.11
N ALA A 69 -4.71 26.61 -15.04
CA ALA A 69 -4.53 25.20 -14.68
C ALA A 69 -5.15 24.28 -15.74
N LYS A 70 -6.35 24.59 -16.24
CA LYS A 70 -6.97 23.90 -17.38
C LYS A 70 -6.12 24.00 -18.65
N SER A 71 -5.43 25.13 -18.86
CA SER A 71 -4.51 25.31 -19.99
C SER A 71 -3.17 24.56 -19.80
N ALA A 72 -2.66 24.42 -18.58
CA ALA A 72 -1.41 23.71 -18.28
C ALA A 72 -1.56 22.18 -18.35
N VAL A 73 -2.78 21.64 -18.19
CA VAL A 73 -3.09 20.21 -18.38
C VAL A 73 -2.74 19.74 -19.81
N ALA A 74 -2.72 20.63 -20.80
CA ALA A 74 -2.50 20.29 -22.20
C ALA A 74 -1.04 20.04 -22.61
N ASP A 75 -0.04 20.38 -21.79
CA ASP A 75 1.38 20.35 -22.20
C ASP A 75 2.28 19.41 -21.37
N HIS A 76 1.72 18.62 -20.44
CA HIS A 76 2.44 17.67 -19.57
C HIS A 76 3.68 18.22 -18.80
N GLY A 77 3.94 19.53 -18.86
CA GLY A 77 5.03 20.23 -18.20
C GLY A 77 4.49 21.24 -17.20
N ASN A 78 5.01 21.20 -15.98
CA ASN A 78 4.77 22.24 -14.98
C ASN A 78 5.70 23.44 -15.28
N PRO A 79 5.18 24.63 -15.65
CA PRO A 79 6.01 25.74 -16.13
C PRO A 79 6.70 26.55 -15.02
N PHE A 80 6.60 26.15 -13.75
CA PHE A 80 7.07 26.97 -12.63
C PHE A 80 8.38 26.47 -12.02
N SER A 81 9.47 27.23 -12.22
CA SER A 81 10.62 27.20 -11.32
C SER A 81 10.21 27.86 -10.00
N PHE A 82 9.78 27.06 -9.02
CA PHE A 82 9.44 27.57 -7.69
C PHE A 82 10.70 28.10 -6.99
N ASN A 83 10.72 29.40 -6.67
CA ASN A 83 11.76 30.01 -5.85
C ASN A 83 11.21 30.27 -4.44
N ARG A 84 11.71 29.49 -3.47
CA ARG A 84 11.34 29.60 -2.06
C ARG A 84 11.60 30.99 -1.47
N GLU A 85 12.69 31.66 -1.87
CA GLU A 85 13.12 32.92 -1.27
C GLU A 85 12.21 34.10 -1.63
N ASN A 86 11.47 33.98 -2.73
CA ASN A 86 10.57 35.01 -3.26
C ASN A 86 9.13 34.50 -3.37
N TYR A 87 8.71 33.60 -2.47
CA TYR A 87 7.34 33.10 -2.50
C TYR A 87 6.36 34.20 -2.08
N GLU A 88 5.41 34.49 -2.97
CA GLU A 88 4.25 35.34 -2.70
C GLU A 88 2.99 34.47 -2.62
N PRO A 89 2.19 34.57 -1.55
CA PRO A 89 0.90 33.90 -1.47
C PRO A 89 -0.01 34.24 -2.66
N LYS A 90 -0.66 33.22 -3.23
CA LYS A 90 -1.63 33.42 -4.33
C LYS A 90 -2.93 34.07 -3.85
N ARG A 91 -3.20 33.96 -2.55
CA ARG A 91 -4.34 34.58 -1.88
C ARG A 91 -3.85 35.40 -0.71
N THR A 92 -4.54 36.48 -0.41
CA THR A 92 -4.37 37.16 0.88
C THR A 92 -4.80 36.22 2.01
N PRO A 93 -3.89 35.81 2.90
CA PRO A 93 -4.24 34.90 3.99
C PRO A 93 -5.31 35.54 4.89
N LYS A 94 -6.36 34.79 5.20
CA LYS A 94 -7.42 35.23 6.11
C LYS A 94 -7.05 34.96 7.56
N TYR A 95 -6.21 33.96 7.80
CA TYR A 95 -5.86 33.46 9.12
C TYR A 95 -4.35 33.52 9.33
N ASN A 96 -3.92 33.81 10.56
CA ASN A 96 -2.52 33.72 10.91
C ASN A 96 -2.20 32.32 11.45
N PHE A 97 -1.83 31.40 10.57
CA PHE A 97 -1.32 30.08 10.94
C PHE A 97 0.21 30.05 11.10
N GLU A 98 0.92 31.18 10.99
CA GLU A 98 2.39 31.19 10.99
C GLU A 98 3.03 31.00 12.36
N THR A 99 2.39 31.55 13.40
CA THR A 99 2.94 31.63 14.76
C THR A 99 2.14 30.77 15.71
N ALA A 100 2.83 30.00 16.56
CA ALA A 100 2.18 29.37 17.71
C ALA A 100 1.64 30.49 18.63
N GLY A 101 0.32 30.60 18.75
CA GLY A 101 -0.35 31.58 19.63
C GLY A 101 -1.35 32.53 18.96
N SER A 102 -1.32 32.71 17.64
CA SER A 102 -2.35 33.49 16.92
C SER A 102 -3.66 32.72 16.73
N VAL A 103 -3.54 31.40 16.54
CA VAL A 103 -4.63 30.42 16.61
C VAL A 103 -4.14 29.31 17.53
N SER A 104 -4.82 29.08 18.66
CA SER A 104 -4.49 28.01 19.61
C SER A 104 -4.68 26.63 18.99
N ASP A 105 -4.06 25.61 19.55
CA ASP A 105 -4.21 24.24 19.05
C ASP A 105 -5.66 23.73 19.23
N GLU A 106 -6.40 24.20 20.25
CA GLU A 106 -7.85 23.92 20.33
C GLU A 106 -8.62 24.59 19.20
N GLN A 107 -8.27 25.83 18.85
CA GLN A 107 -8.94 26.57 17.78
C GLN A 107 -8.67 25.95 16.40
N LEU A 108 -7.54 25.28 16.20
CA LEU A 108 -7.25 24.55 14.96
C LEU A 108 -8.34 23.51 14.64
N GLY A 109 -9.00 22.94 15.65
CA GLY A 109 -10.06 21.94 15.47
C GLY A 109 -11.34 22.49 14.84
N ASN A 110 -11.50 23.81 14.81
CA ASN A 110 -12.65 24.48 14.17
C ASN A 110 -12.45 24.65 12.64
N TYR A 111 -11.30 24.27 12.10
CA TYR A 111 -11.00 24.41 10.68
C TYR A 111 -10.98 23.06 9.96
N TRP A 112 -11.51 23.06 8.74
CA TRP A 112 -11.41 21.96 7.80
C TRP A 112 -11.03 22.49 6.43
N VAL A 113 -10.62 21.60 5.52
CA VAL A 113 -10.18 21.98 4.16
C VAL A 113 -11.12 21.39 3.13
N GLU A 114 -11.63 22.26 2.27
CA GLU A 114 -12.36 21.91 1.06
C GLU A 114 -11.38 21.90 -0.12
N MET A 115 -11.14 20.73 -0.70
CA MET A 115 -10.17 20.53 -1.78
C MET A 115 -10.85 20.04 -3.04
N LYS A 116 -10.91 20.90 -4.06
CA LYS A 116 -11.49 20.59 -5.36
C LYS A 116 -10.42 20.02 -6.29
N CYS A 117 -10.74 18.93 -6.99
CA CYS A 117 -9.76 18.18 -7.77
C CYS A 117 -10.18 18.04 -9.24
N LEU A 118 -9.18 18.04 -10.13
CA LEU A 118 -9.36 17.72 -11.54
C LEU A 118 -8.57 16.46 -11.92
N VAL A 119 -9.14 15.65 -12.81
CA VAL A 119 -8.43 14.58 -13.52
C VAL A 119 -8.58 14.86 -15.02
N ASP A 120 -7.46 15.03 -15.70
CA ASP A 120 -7.43 15.34 -17.13
C ASP A 120 -8.28 16.58 -17.49
N GLY A 121 -8.20 17.61 -16.65
CA GLY A 121 -8.95 18.87 -16.79
C GLY A 121 -10.45 18.77 -16.47
N LYS A 122 -10.96 17.59 -16.13
CA LYS A 122 -12.37 17.37 -15.75
C LYS A 122 -12.54 17.44 -14.25
N ASP A 123 -13.61 18.10 -13.83
CA ASP A 123 -14.03 18.17 -12.43
C ASP A 123 -14.45 16.78 -11.94
N VAL A 124 -13.76 16.27 -10.93
CA VAL A 124 -14.07 14.98 -10.29
C VAL A 124 -14.71 15.16 -8.91
N GLY A 125 -15.05 16.39 -8.54
CA GLY A 125 -15.65 16.77 -7.29
C GLY A 125 -14.66 17.28 -6.25
N THR A 126 -15.15 17.36 -5.03
CA THR A 126 -14.49 18.02 -3.91
C THR A 126 -14.34 17.06 -2.74
N VAL A 127 -13.16 17.08 -2.13
CA VAL A 127 -12.83 16.36 -0.91
C VAL A 127 -12.92 17.32 0.28
N ALA A 128 -13.69 16.96 1.30
CA ALA A 128 -13.71 17.67 2.57
C ALA A 128 -12.80 16.95 3.58
N VAL A 129 -11.86 17.66 4.20
CA VAL A 129 -10.84 17.08 5.08
C VAL A 129 -10.97 17.63 6.50
N SER A 130 -11.31 16.76 7.44
CA SER A 130 -11.16 17.03 8.88
C SER A 130 -9.69 16.89 9.29
N LEU A 131 -9.27 17.70 10.27
CA LEU A 131 -7.89 17.77 10.72
C LEU A 131 -7.77 17.35 12.19
N TRP A 132 -6.60 16.86 12.59
CA TRP A 132 -6.34 16.28 13.91
C TRP A 132 -5.27 17.05 14.69
N PRO A 133 -5.55 18.29 15.11
CA PRO A 133 -4.57 19.13 15.81
C PRO A 133 -4.12 18.55 17.16
N GLN A 134 -4.94 17.74 17.82
CA GLN A 134 -4.57 16.99 19.03
C GLN A 134 -3.44 15.96 18.78
N LYS A 135 -3.27 15.54 17.52
CA LYS A 135 -2.33 14.50 17.12
C LYS A 135 -1.08 15.07 16.46
N ALA A 136 -1.26 16.00 15.53
CA ALA A 136 -0.17 16.58 14.73
C ALA A 136 -0.39 18.10 14.52
N PRO A 137 -0.36 18.91 15.59
CA PRO A 137 -0.68 20.34 15.52
C PRO A 137 0.24 21.12 14.56
N LEU A 138 1.53 20.78 14.49
CA LEU A 138 2.47 21.46 13.60
C LEU A 138 2.16 21.18 12.12
N HIS A 139 1.82 19.93 11.79
CA HIS A 139 1.46 19.57 10.41
C HIS A 139 0.08 20.12 10.02
N VAL A 140 -0.90 20.08 10.92
CA VAL A 140 -2.23 20.70 10.71
C VAL A 140 -2.07 22.18 10.42
N ARG A 141 -1.30 22.90 11.25
CA ARG A 141 -1.02 24.32 11.09
C ARG A 141 -0.33 24.63 9.76
N ARG A 142 0.65 23.82 9.37
CA ARG A 142 1.31 23.99 8.06
C ARG A 142 0.35 23.79 6.91
N PHE A 143 -0.44 22.71 6.94
CA PHE A 143 -1.37 22.37 5.88
C PHE A 143 -2.42 23.47 5.71
N LEU A 144 -3.00 23.95 6.81
CA LEU A 144 -3.93 25.09 6.81
C LEU A 144 -3.28 26.36 6.25
N ARG A 145 -2.06 26.69 6.66
CA ARG A 145 -1.31 27.84 6.13
C ARG A 145 -1.17 27.78 4.62
N HIS A 146 -0.74 26.63 4.08
CA HIS A 146 -0.60 26.45 2.64
C HIS A 146 -1.94 26.55 1.90
N CYS A 147 -3.04 26.04 2.48
CA CYS A 147 -4.37 26.19 1.89
C CYS A 147 -4.84 27.67 1.90
N ASP A 148 -4.63 28.38 3.00
CA ASP A 148 -5.06 29.78 3.17
C ASP A 148 -4.29 30.73 2.24
N GLU A 149 -3.00 30.48 2.04
CA GLU A 149 -2.15 31.19 1.08
C GLU A 149 -2.43 30.84 -0.39
N GLY A 150 -3.25 29.82 -0.67
CA GLY A 150 -3.47 29.28 -2.01
C GLY A 150 -2.26 28.54 -2.60
N PHE A 151 -1.31 28.11 -1.75
CA PHE A 151 -0.09 27.43 -2.18
C PHE A 151 -0.40 26.19 -3.05
N TYR A 152 -1.31 25.34 -2.57
CA TYR A 152 -1.67 24.08 -3.22
C TYR A 152 -2.47 24.24 -4.52
N ASP A 153 -3.02 25.43 -4.80
CA ASP A 153 -3.82 25.65 -6.01
C ASP A 153 -2.99 25.40 -7.27
N GLY A 154 -3.50 24.57 -8.16
CA GLY A 154 -2.85 24.09 -9.39
C GLY A 154 -1.70 23.11 -9.19
N LEU A 155 -1.36 22.73 -7.96
CA LEU A 155 -0.32 21.71 -7.73
C LEU A 155 -0.85 20.32 -8.08
N THR A 156 0.05 19.46 -8.54
CA THR A 156 -0.29 18.12 -9.03
C THR A 156 -0.10 17.04 -7.96
N PHE A 157 -0.84 15.96 -8.14
CA PHE A 157 -0.54 14.67 -7.54
C PHE A 157 0.44 13.93 -8.45
N HIS A 158 1.73 14.04 -8.16
CA HIS A 158 2.80 13.55 -9.03
C HIS A 158 3.06 12.04 -8.88
N ARG A 159 2.55 11.40 -7.82
CA ARG A 159 2.75 9.97 -7.54
C ARG A 159 1.46 9.33 -7.04
N ILE A 160 0.95 8.35 -7.78
CA ILE A 160 -0.31 7.66 -7.49
C ILE A 160 -0.05 6.16 -7.49
N VAL A 161 -0.26 5.50 -6.36
CA VAL A 161 -0.17 4.06 -6.25
C VAL A 161 -1.52 3.55 -5.79
N ARG A 162 -2.24 2.88 -6.69
CA ARG A 162 -3.49 2.20 -6.33
C ARG A 162 -3.21 1.18 -5.24
N GLU A 163 -4.15 1.02 -4.31
CA GLU A 163 -4.00 0.16 -3.13
C GLU A 163 -2.93 0.63 -2.12
N PHE A 164 -2.55 1.91 -2.18
CA PHE A 164 -1.64 2.54 -1.25
C PHE A 164 -2.00 4.01 -0.99
N MET A 165 -1.69 4.92 -1.93
CA MET A 165 -1.89 6.37 -1.72
C MET A 165 -1.89 7.21 -3.00
N VAL A 166 -2.32 8.46 -2.87
CA VAL A 166 -2.22 9.54 -3.86
C VAL A 166 -1.39 10.67 -3.22
N GLN A 167 -0.19 10.94 -3.74
CA GLN A 167 0.77 11.91 -3.19
C GLN A 167 0.90 13.13 -4.09
N GLY A 168 0.90 14.32 -3.48
CA GLY A 168 0.96 15.62 -4.15
C GLY A 168 1.53 16.73 -3.28
N GLY A 169 1.34 17.97 -3.73
CA GLY A 169 1.77 19.16 -3.01
C GLY A 169 3.22 19.59 -3.27
N ASP A 170 3.94 18.92 -4.18
CA ASP A 170 5.25 19.38 -4.64
C ASP A 170 5.04 20.53 -5.65
N PRO A 171 5.59 21.74 -5.41
CA PRO A 171 5.48 22.86 -6.35
C PRO A 171 6.13 22.57 -7.71
N GLY A 172 7.14 21.70 -7.76
CA GLY A 172 7.76 21.25 -9.01
C GLY A 172 7.04 20.06 -9.67
N GLY A 173 6.17 19.35 -8.94
CA GLY A 173 5.48 18.16 -9.43
C GLY A 173 6.41 16.97 -9.75
N THR A 174 7.60 16.92 -9.15
CA THR A 174 8.64 15.90 -9.38
C THR A 174 8.80 14.92 -8.22
N GLY A 175 8.25 15.25 -7.05
CA GLY A 175 8.49 14.60 -5.77
C GLY A 175 9.71 15.11 -5.01
N ALA A 176 10.52 16.02 -5.58
CA ALA A 176 11.76 16.50 -4.98
C ALA A 176 11.68 17.91 -4.36
N GLY A 177 10.60 18.65 -4.60
CA GLY A 177 10.49 20.03 -4.13
C GLY A 177 10.00 20.17 -2.69
N ASP A 178 10.41 21.29 -2.09
CA ASP A 178 10.04 21.73 -0.75
C ASP A 178 9.12 22.96 -0.83
N GLY A 179 8.38 23.17 0.26
CA GLY A 179 7.48 24.31 0.40
C GLY A 179 8.21 25.59 0.80
N PRO A 180 7.51 26.73 0.74
CA PRO A 180 8.08 28.04 1.04
C PRO A 180 8.57 28.17 2.48
N HIS A 181 8.01 27.39 3.39
CA HIS A 181 8.16 27.58 4.83
C HIS A 181 9.09 26.58 5.52
N GLY A 182 9.95 25.92 4.73
CA GLY A 182 10.96 24.99 5.22
C GLY A 182 10.39 23.68 5.77
N ASN A 183 11.20 23.00 6.59
CA ASN A 183 10.88 21.69 7.15
C ASN A 183 10.21 21.82 8.52
N ILE A 184 9.45 20.78 8.89
CA ILE A 184 8.67 20.71 10.12
C ILE A 184 9.08 19.46 10.88
N LYS A 185 9.05 19.57 12.22
CA LYS A 185 9.32 18.46 13.12
C LYS A 185 8.29 17.34 12.92
N GLY A 186 8.75 16.09 12.88
CA GLY A 186 7.88 14.92 12.76
C GLY A 186 6.98 14.71 14.00
N GLU A 187 5.72 14.33 13.76
CA GLU A 187 4.69 14.14 14.81
C GLU A 187 4.04 12.76 14.66
N PHE A 188 4.83 11.71 14.79
CA PHE A 188 4.39 10.34 14.55
C PHE A 188 3.51 9.81 15.69
N SER A 189 2.52 8.97 15.38
CA SER A 189 1.75 8.22 16.39
C SER A 189 1.60 6.77 15.97
N GLY A 190 1.56 5.88 16.96
CA GLY A 190 1.11 4.50 16.81
C GLY A 190 -0.25 4.24 17.46
N ASP A 191 -0.96 5.29 17.87
CA ASP A 191 -2.31 5.20 18.40
C ASP A 191 -3.27 4.71 17.29
N PRO A 192 -4.02 3.61 17.51
CA PRO A 192 -4.98 3.09 16.55
C PRO A 192 -6.06 4.10 16.11
N GLU A 193 -6.42 5.07 16.97
CA GLU A 193 -7.43 6.09 16.64
C GLU A 193 -7.02 6.96 15.45
N TRP A 194 -5.71 7.22 15.32
CA TRP A 194 -5.12 8.11 14.30
C TRP A 194 -4.29 7.33 13.28
N ALA A 195 -4.52 6.01 13.17
CA ALA A 195 -3.77 5.15 12.28
C ALA A 195 -4.06 5.46 10.80
N HIS A 196 -3.09 5.17 9.94
CA HIS A 196 -3.27 5.25 8.51
C HIS A 196 -4.29 4.20 8.06
N GLY A 197 -5.17 4.64 7.17
CA GLY A 197 -6.25 3.86 6.58
C GLY A 197 -6.87 4.65 5.44
N TYR A 198 -7.91 4.12 4.83
CA TYR A 198 -8.56 4.74 3.68
C TYR A 198 -9.06 6.16 3.99
N GLY A 199 -8.69 7.12 3.14
CA GLY A 199 -9.05 8.53 3.28
C GLY A 199 -8.25 9.30 4.33
N VAL A 200 -7.28 8.69 5.02
CA VAL A 200 -6.39 9.38 5.96
C VAL A 200 -5.31 10.16 5.20
N LEU A 201 -5.06 11.39 5.63
CA LEU A 201 -3.98 12.24 5.14
C LEU A 201 -2.76 12.14 6.04
N SER A 202 -1.59 12.14 5.41
CA SER A 202 -0.32 12.19 6.11
C SER A 202 0.74 12.96 5.32
N MET A 203 1.71 13.53 6.03
CA MET A 203 2.76 14.33 5.43
C MET A 203 3.87 13.46 4.86
N ALA A 204 4.19 13.69 3.59
CA ALA A 204 5.35 13.07 2.97
C ALA A 204 6.62 13.74 3.52
N ARG A 205 7.69 12.95 3.62
CA ARG A 205 8.98 13.41 4.14
C ARG A 205 10.13 12.73 3.41
N GLY A 206 11.29 13.38 3.44
CA GLY A 206 12.55 12.75 3.06
C GLY A 206 12.99 11.70 4.07
N GLY A 207 14.27 11.28 3.97
CA GLY A 207 14.82 10.24 4.83
C GLY A 207 14.87 10.60 6.32
N GLY A 208 14.99 11.90 6.66
CA GLY A 208 15.04 12.39 8.04
C GLY A 208 13.68 12.47 8.73
N THR A 209 13.66 12.38 10.05
CA THR A 209 12.43 12.49 10.86
C THR A 209 11.77 13.86 10.72
N ASP A 210 12.57 14.93 10.71
CA ASP A 210 12.12 16.33 10.67
C ASP A 210 12.33 16.94 9.28
N SER A 211 11.89 16.22 8.25
CA SER A 211 12.10 16.59 6.83
C SER A 211 10.82 16.74 6.02
N ALA A 212 9.66 16.72 6.67
CA ALA A 212 8.40 17.07 6.00
C ALA A 212 8.36 18.57 5.72
N SER A 213 7.93 18.98 4.53
CA SER A 213 7.81 20.39 4.15
C SER A 213 6.38 20.75 3.72
N CYS A 214 6.00 20.45 2.49
CA CYS A 214 4.66 20.76 1.95
C CYS A 214 3.94 19.57 1.33
N GLN A 215 4.68 18.53 0.93
CA GLN A 215 4.09 17.38 0.27
C GLN A 215 3.27 16.54 1.25
N PHE A 216 2.12 16.08 0.80
CA PHE A 216 1.23 15.20 1.56
C PHE A 216 0.72 14.07 0.68
N PHE A 217 0.15 13.05 1.30
CA PHE A 217 -0.53 11.98 0.60
C PHE A 217 -1.85 11.65 1.28
N ILE A 218 -2.77 11.13 0.47
CA ILE A 218 -4.04 10.58 0.92
C ILE A 218 -3.97 9.06 0.72
N CYS A 219 -4.14 8.30 1.79
CA CYS A 219 -4.23 6.85 1.71
C CYS A 219 -5.50 6.44 0.95
N ASN A 220 -5.37 5.56 -0.05
CA ASN A 220 -6.48 5.08 -0.87
C ASN A 220 -6.76 3.59 -0.69
N ALA A 221 -6.29 3.03 0.44
CA ALA A 221 -6.44 1.61 0.71
C ALA A 221 -6.40 1.26 2.19
N GLU A 222 -6.83 0.04 2.48
CA GLU A 222 -6.61 -0.65 3.75
C GLU A 222 -5.67 -1.82 3.50
N THR A 223 -4.36 -1.56 3.37
CA THR A 223 -3.37 -2.59 3.05
C THR A 223 -2.19 -2.55 4.02
N PRO A 224 -1.41 -3.64 4.14
CA PRO A 224 -0.19 -3.66 4.94
C PRO A 224 0.77 -2.52 4.59
N SER A 225 0.87 -2.16 3.31
CA SER A 225 1.67 -1.01 2.87
C SER A 225 1.25 0.30 3.52
N VAL A 226 -0.07 0.53 3.66
CA VAL A 226 -0.63 1.70 4.36
C VAL A 226 -0.39 1.61 5.86
N TRP A 227 -0.69 0.47 6.50
CA TRP A 227 -0.55 0.34 7.95
C TRP A 227 0.92 0.41 8.40
N ASN A 228 1.86 -0.01 7.54
CA ASN A 228 3.30 0.09 7.80
C ASN A 228 3.81 1.53 7.90
N LEU A 229 2.97 2.53 7.60
CA LEU A 229 3.25 3.96 7.81
C LEU A 229 3.04 4.40 9.26
N ASP A 230 2.27 3.63 10.05
CA ASP A 230 1.98 3.94 11.45
C ASP A 230 3.28 4.07 12.26
N GLY A 231 3.37 5.13 13.07
CA GLY A 231 4.58 5.47 13.83
C GLY A 231 5.77 5.98 13.01
N LYS A 232 5.66 6.08 11.67
CA LYS A 232 6.76 6.52 10.77
C LYS A 232 6.45 7.78 9.98
N TYR A 233 5.17 8.09 9.82
CA TYR A 233 4.63 9.26 9.12
C TYR A 233 3.58 9.96 10.00
N SER A 234 3.44 11.27 9.82
CA SER A 234 2.54 12.11 10.63
C SER A 234 1.15 12.08 10.01
N SER A 235 0.26 11.22 10.48
CA SER A 235 -1.15 11.29 10.14
C SER A 235 -1.77 12.52 10.80
N PHE A 236 -2.47 13.35 10.03
CA PHE A 236 -2.90 14.68 10.51
C PHE A 236 -4.33 15.06 10.13
N GLY A 237 -5.03 14.21 9.37
CA GLY A 237 -6.41 14.46 9.00
C GLY A 237 -7.04 13.28 8.28
N LYS A 238 -8.35 13.37 8.05
CA LYS A 238 -9.11 12.38 7.30
C LYS A 238 -10.18 13.07 6.48
N ILE A 239 -10.41 12.56 5.28
CA ILE A 239 -11.56 12.92 4.47
C ILE A 239 -12.84 12.72 5.31
N THR A 240 -13.86 13.53 5.07
CA THR A 240 -15.20 13.47 5.68
C THR A 240 -16.33 13.48 4.65
N ALA A 241 -16.05 13.95 3.42
CA ALA A 241 -16.91 13.81 2.24
C ALA A 241 -16.07 13.83 0.96
N GLY A 242 -16.61 13.32 -0.15
CA GLY A 242 -15.92 13.36 -1.46
C GLY A 242 -15.13 12.11 -1.84
N VAL A 243 -15.56 10.92 -1.37
CA VAL A 243 -14.91 9.64 -1.69
C VAL A 243 -14.80 9.41 -3.20
N SER A 244 -15.81 9.80 -3.98
CA SER A 244 -15.78 9.69 -5.44
C SER A 244 -14.62 10.46 -6.08
N ALA A 245 -14.24 11.62 -5.52
CA ALA A 245 -13.09 12.40 -5.98
C ALA A 245 -11.77 11.68 -5.65
N LEU A 246 -11.64 11.12 -4.44
CA LEU A 246 -10.47 10.29 -4.09
C LEU A 246 -10.35 9.07 -5.01
N GLU A 247 -11.44 8.37 -5.27
CA GLU A 247 -11.46 7.23 -6.19
C GLU A 247 -11.08 7.64 -7.61
N ALA A 248 -11.64 8.74 -8.13
CA ALA A 248 -11.30 9.22 -9.46
C ALA A 248 -9.81 9.55 -9.60
N MET A 249 -9.21 10.21 -8.59
CA MET A 249 -7.77 10.46 -8.55
C MET A 249 -6.97 9.15 -8.46
N SER A 250 -7.38 8.24 -7.58
CA SER A 250 -6.68 6.96 -7.34
C SER A 250 -6.69 6.02 -8.54
N ASN A 251 -7.73 6.12 -9.37
CA ASN A 251 -7.91 5.31 -10.58
C ASN A 251 -7.28 5.93 -11.83
N ALA A 252 -6.62 7.09 -11.72
CA ALA A 252 -5.92 7.70 -12.83
C ALA A 252 -4.85 6.73 -13.39
N PRO A 253 -4.78 6.54 -14.72
CA PRO A 253 -3.84 5.58 -15.31
C PRO A 253 -2.40 6.02 -15.05
N THR A 254 -1.54 5.08 -14.65
CA THR A 254 -0.12 5.34 -14.35
C THR A 254 0.82 4.64 -15.33
N VAL A 255 2.07 5.11 -15.37
CA VAL A 255 3.22 4.47 -16.02
C VAL A 255 4.30 4.15 -14.99
N ARG A 256 5.23 3.30 -15.40
CA ARG A 256 6.41 2.97 -14.61
C ARG A 256 7.32 4.19 -14.44
N ASP A 257 7.68 4.46 -13.20
CA ASP A 257 8.70 5.42 -12.77
C ASP A 257 9.67 4.73 -11.81
N GLY A 258 10.93 4.61 -12.23
CA GLY A 258 11.91 3.74 -11.58
C GLY A 258 11.42 2.28 -11.47
N ARG A 259 11.16 1.82 -10.24
CA ARG A 259 10.71 0.45 -9.94
C ARG A 259 9.20 0.35 -9.62
N GLU A 260 8.45 1.44 -9.73
CA GLU A 260 7.06 1.55 -9.30
C GLU A 260 6.15 2.01 -10.46
N ASN A 261 4.91 1.51 -10.55
CA ASN A 261 3.92 2.02 -11.51
C ASN A 261 3.11 3.16 -10.90
N SER A 262 3.71 4.34 -10.81
CA SER A 262 3.14 5.43 -10.01
C SER A 262 3.04 6.80 -10.65
N LYS A 263 3.73 7.05 -11.76
CA LYS A 263 3.64 8.36 -12.43
C LYS A 263 2.33 8.44 -13.23
N PRO A 264 1.44 9.42 -12.98
CA PRO A 264 0.20 9.55 -13.75
C PRO A 264 0.46 9.83 -15.24
N LYS A 265 -0.33 9.21 -16.13
CA LYS A 265 -0.35 9.50 -17.57
C LYS A 265 -1.13 10.76 -17.91
N VAL A 266 -2.10 11.08 -17.06
CA VAL A 266 -2.96 12.26 -17.17
C VAL A 266 -2.71 13.14 -15.97
N THR A 267 -2.93 14.44 -16.14
CA THR A 267 -2.75 15.40 -15.04
C THR A 267 -3.83 15.18 -13.98
N VAL A 268 -3.41 14.97 -12.74
CA VAL A 268 -4.27 14.95 -11.56
C VAL A 268 -3.83 16.12 -10.69
N LEU A 269 -4.71 17.10 -10.46
CA LEU A 269 -4.32 18.34 -9.78
C LEU A 269 -5.37 18.86 -8.82
N ILE A 270 -4.92 19.69 -7.89
CA ILE A 270 -5.75 20.43 -6.94
C ILE A 270 -6.18 21.73 -7.65
N GLU A 271 -7.45 21.87 -8.03
CA GLU A 271 -7.94 23.13 -8.61
C GLU A 271 -7.89 24.24 -7.57
N SER A 272 -8.36 23.92 -6.37
CA SER A 272 -8.32 24.82 -5.22
C SER A 272 -8.34 24.04 -3.91
N ALA A 273 -7.56 24.47 -2.92
CA ALA A 273 -7.71 24.02 -1.53
C ALA A 273 -8.09 25.22 -0.65
N VAL A 274 -9.21 25.17 0.05
CA VAL A 274 -9.76 26.33 0.78
C VAL A 274 -10.05 25.97 2.23
N VAL A 275 -9.59 26.81 3.14
CA VAL A 275 -9.90 26.69 4.57
C VAL A 275 -11.36 27.11 4.82
N ARG A 276 -12.04 26.35 5.66
CA ARG A 276 -13.42 26.55 6.08
C ARG A 276 -13.50 26.45 7.59
N GLU A 277 -14.41 27.21 8.19
CA GLU A 277 -14.71 27.18 9.63
C GLU A 277 -15.94 26.31 9.94
N GLY A 278 -15.98 25.80 11.16
CA GLY A 278 -17.08 25.01 11.69
C GLY A 278 -16.93 23.51 11.43
N GLU A 279 -18.06 22.81 11.51
CA GLU A 279 -18.08 21.36 11.30
C GLU A 279 -17.87 21.03 9.80
N PRO A 280 -16.94 20.11 9.47
CA PRO A 280 -16.83 19.64 8.10
C PRO A 280 -18.10 18.90 7.68
N PRO A 281 -18.48 18.94 6.39
CA PRO A 281 -19.60 18.15 5.91
C PRO A 281 -19.30 16.68 6.14
N ARG A 282 -20.18 16.02 6.89
CA ARG A 282 -20.14 14.57 7.10
C ARG A 282 -20.90 13.95 5.95
N GLY A 283 -20.18 13.45 4.96
CA GLY A 283 -20.74 12.69 3.84
C GLY A 283 -21.09 11.25 4.25
N GLU A 284 -21.24 10.39 3.24
CA GLU A 284 -21.34 8.94 3.41
C GLU A 284 -20.16 8.39 4.22
N VAL A 285 -20.38 7.25 4.89
CA VAL A 285 -19.33 6.54 5.63
C VAL A 285 -18.11 6.37 4.72
N ILE A 286 -16.96 6.88 5.15
CA ILE A 286 -15.69 6.74 4.42
C ILE A 286 -15.13 5.37 4.73
N GLU A 287 -15.82 4.40 4.17
CA GLU A 287 -15.32 3.09 3.91
C GLU A 287 -14.98 3.05 2.43
N ARG A 288 -13.89 2.37 2.10
CA ARG A 288 -13.59 2.07 0.71
C ARG A 288 -14.84 1.42 0.09
N PRO A 289 -15.35 1.93 -1.06
CA PRO A 289 -16.45 1.27 -1.75
C PRO A 289 -16.09 -0.19 -1.96
N GLN A 290 -16.92 -1.10 -1.43
CA GLN A 290 -16.69 -2.52 -1.66
C GLN A 290 -16.81 -2.76 -3.16
N PRO A 291 -15.81 -3.40 -3.81
CA PRO A 291 -15.93 -3.76 -5.22
C PRO A 291 -17.23 -4.56 -5.44
N ASP A 292 -17.93 -4.29 -6.53
CA ASP A 292 -18.96 -5.22 -6.98
C ASP A 292 -18.28 -6.52 -7.41
N PHE A 293 -18.48 -7.57 -6.63
CA PHE A 293 -17.90 -8.89 -6.89
C PHE A 293 -18.75 -9.74 -7.85
N GLY A 294 -19.69 -9.15 -8.58
CA GLY A 294 -20.56 -9.87 -9.52
C GLY A 294 -21.43 -10.91 -8.82
N GLY A 295 -21.90 -10.60 -7.62
CA GLY A 295 -22.71 -11.50 -6.78
C GLY A 295 -21.93 -12.48 -5.90
N GLN A 296 -20.60 -12.48 -5.94
CA GLN A 296 -19.78 -13.26 -5.02
C GLN A 296 -19.65 -12.56 -3.64
N PRO A 297 -19.46 -13.32 -2.54
CA PRO A 297 -19.26 -12.74 -1.22
C PRO A 297 -17.93 -11.98 -1.13
N ALA A 298 -17.87 -10.98 -0.25
CA ALA A 298 -16.63 -10.24 0.03
C ALA A 298 -15.60 -11.06 0.82
N LEU A 299 -16.07 -12.05 1.59
CA LEU A 299 -15.24 -12.95 2.40
C LEU A 299 -15.83 -14.36 2.35
N VAL A 300 -14.96 -15.36 2.24
CA VAL A 300 -15.29 -16.77 2.45
C VAL A 300 -14.38 -17.38 3.49
N GLU A 301 -14.90 -18.35 4.24
CA GLU A 301 -14.07 -19.21 5.09
C GLU A 301 -14.19 -20.65 4.57
N VAL A 302 -13.06 -21.29 4.28
CA VAL A 302 -13.01 -22.67 3.82
C VAL A 302 -12.14 -23.51 4.74
N GLN A 303 -12.54 -24.75 4.98
CA GLN A 303 -11.68 -25.76 5.58
C GLN A 303 -11.07 -26.62 4.49
N HIS A 304 -9.77 -26.88 4.58
CA HIS A 304 -8.96 -27.39 3.49
C HIS A 304 -8.11 -28.60 3.90
N ILE A 305 -8.05 -29.58 2.99
CA ILE A 305 -7.13 -30.73 3.03
C ILE A 305 -6.26 -30.66 1.78
N LEU A 306 -4.94 -30.62 1.95
CA LEU A 306 -3.98 -30.74 0.85
C LEU A 306 -3.56 -32.21 0.70
N LEU A 307 -3.64 -32.71 -0.53
CA LEU A 307 -3.06 -34.00 -0.90
C LEU A 307 -2.07 -33.81 -2.05
N SER A 308 -0.80 -33.88 -1.70
CA SER A 308 0.35 -33.86 -2.60
C SER A 308 0.68 -35.28 -3.10
N PHE A 309 1.52 -35.34 -4.13
CA PHE A 309 2.11 -36.56 -4.67
C PHE A 309 3.58 -36.30 -5.04
N ALA A 310 4.33 -37.36 -5.32
CA ALA A 310 5.74 -37.28 -5.64
C ALA A 310 6.00 -36.26 -6.77
N GLY A 311 6.80 -35.23 -6.46
CA GLY A 311 7.18 -34.17 -7.41
C GLY A 311 6.18 -33.02 -7.59
N ALA A 312 4.99 -33.06 -6.97
CA ALA A 312 4.01 -31.97 -7.07
C ALA A 312 4.42 -30.77 -6.20
N ASN A 313 4.67 -31.01 -4.92
CA ASN A 313 5.01 -29.95 -3.97
C ASN A 313 6.47 -30.07 -3.52
N PRO A 314 7.37 -29.16 -3.95
CA PRO A 314 8.76 -29.20 -3.52
C PRO A 314 8.93 -28.89 -2.02
N ARG A 315 7.90 -28.35 -1.36
CA ARG A 315 7.93 -27.98 0.07
C ARG A 315 7.46 -29.11 0.98
N ILE A 316 6.67 -30.05 0.47
CA ILE A 316 6.09 -31.16 1.24
C ILE A 316 6.28 -32.43 0.41
N PRO A 317 7.42 -33.14 0.58
CA PRO A 317 7.73 -34.33 -0.19
C PRO A 317 6.73 -35.44 0.14
N ALA A 318 5.91 -35.81 -0.82
CA ALA A 318 5.02 -36.96 -0.73
C ALA A 318 5.65 -38.17 -1.44
N THR A 319 5.44 -39.37 -0.89
CA THR A 319 5.94 -40.63 -1.44
C THR A 319 4.93 -41.31 -2.37
N ARG A 320 3.65 -40.96 -2.24
CA ARG A 320 2.55 -41.51 -3.05
C ARG A 320 2.58 -41.03 -4.49
N THR A 321 2.13 -41.88 -5.40
CA THR A 321 1.93 -41.58 -6.82
C THR A 321 0.72 -40.66 -7.02
N ARG A 322 0.58 -40.11 -8.22
CA ARG A 322 -0.57 -39.27 -8.56
C ARG A 322 -1.87 -40.07 -8.51
N GLU A 323 -1.85 -41.30 -9.02
CA GLU A 323 -3.00 -42.18 -9.10
C GLU A 323 -3.50 -42.60 -7.72
N GLU A 324 -2.59 -42.92 -6.80
CA GLU A 324 -2.91 -43.18 -5.38
C GLU A 324 -3.51 -41.96 -4.70
N THR A 325 -2.97 -40.77 -4.98
CA THR A 325 -3.52 -39.51 -4.46
C THR A 325 -4.93 -39.25 -5.00
N GLU A 326 -5.18 -39.47 -6.29
CA GLU A 326 -6.51 -39.30 -6.89
C GLU A 326 -7.54 -40.28 -6.28
N ALA A 327 -7.14 -41.53 -6.02
CA ALA A 327 -8.00 -42.50 -5.32
C ALA A 327 -8.34 -42.04 -3.90
N LEU A 328 -7.34 -41.55 -3.16
CA LEU A 328 -7.53 -41.03 -1.79
C LEU A 328 -8.41 -39.77 -1.76
N VAL A 329 -8.25 -38.87 -2.73
CA VAL A 329 -9.11 -37.69 -2.90
C VAL A 329 -10.58 -38.10 -3.05
N ASN A 330 -10.86 -39.09 -3.89
CA ASN A 330 -12.23 -39.55 -4.12
C ASN A 330 -12.86 -40.14 -2.86
N ASP A 331 -12.12 -40.96 -2.11
CA ASP A 331 -12.56 -41.52 -0.83
C ASP A 331 -12.89 -40.41 0.18
N ILE A 332 -11.98 -39.46 0.41
CA ILE A 332 -12.19 -38.37 1.36
C ILE A 332 -13.39 -37.48 0.98
N VAL A 333 -13.58 -37.21 -0.33
CA VAL A 333 -14.73 -36.44 -0.81
C VAL A 333 -16.04 -37.18 -0.55
N GLU A 334 -16.06 -38.49 -0.76
CA GLU A 334 -17.24 -39.32 -0.48
C GLU A 334 -17.58 -39.31 1.02
N ARG A 335 -16.57 -39.54 1.88
CA ARG A 335 -16.71 -39.44 3.34
C ARG A 335 -17.23 -38.06 3.79
N ALA A 336 -16.67 -36.99 3.23
CA ALA A 336 -17.10 -35.62 3.52
C ALA A 336 -18.54 -35.35 3.08
N ARG A 337 -18.97 -35.88 1.94
CA ARG A 337 -20.37 -35.79 1.46
C ARG A 337 -21.33 -36.63 2.32
N ASN A 338 -20.84 -37.72 2.90
CA ASN A 338 -21.59 -38.56 3.83
C ASN A 338 -21.66 -37.96 5.25
N GLY A 339 -21.06 -36.79 5.48
CA GLY A 339 -21.17 -36.05 6.73
C GLY A 339 -20.16 -36.44 7.80
N GLU A 340 -19.08 -37.14 7.43
CA GLU A 340 -17.97 -37.40 8.35
C GLU A 340 -17.29 -36.11 8.82
N ASP A 341 -16.67 -36.17 10.00
CA ASP A 341 -16.04 -35.01 10.63
C ASP A 341 -14.85 -34.52 9.80
N PHE A 342 -15.06 -33.39 9.13
CA PHE A 342 -14.05 -32.76 8.29
C PHE A 342 -12.82 -32.31 9.09
N VAL A 343 -12.97 -31.95 10.38
CA VAL A 343 -11.83 -31.60 11.25
C VAL A 343 -10.94 -32.81 11.48
N ALA A 344 -11.53 -33.98 11.75
CA ALA A 344 -10.79 -35.22 11.91
C ALA A 344 -10.05 -35.59 10.62
N MET A 345 -10.72 -35.49 9.46
CA MET A 345 -10.11 -35.75 8.16
C MET A 345 -8.95 -34.79 7.83
N VAL A 346 -9.04 -33.51 8.19
CA VAL A 346 -7.91 -32.57 8.04
C VAL A 346 -6.69 -33.04 8.80
N ARG A 347 -6.84 -33.54 10.03
CA ARG A 347 -5.71 -34.02 10.83
C ARG A 347 -5.12 -35.31 10.31
N GLU A 348 -5.98 -36.20 9.81
CA GLU A 348 -5.58 -37.52 9.35
C GLU A 348 -4.90 -37.47 7.98
N PHE A 349 -5.46 -36.69 7.06
CA PHE A 349 -5.11 -36.79 5.65
C PHE A 349 -4.34 -35.60 5.09
N SER A 350 -4.43 -34.41 5.71
CA SER A 350 -3.79 -33.23 5.11
C SER A 350 -2.27 -33.33 5.20
N ASP A 351 -1.61 -33.15 4.06
CA ASP A 351 -0.16 -33.02 3.99
C ASP A 351 0.30 -31.64 4.50
N ASP A 352 -0.60 -30.66 4.57
CA ASP A 352 -0.29 -29.39 5.22
C ASP A 352 -0.05 -29.60 6.71
N PRO A 353 1.02 -29.01 7.29
CA PRO A 353 1.29 -29.14 8.71
C PRO A 353 0.12 -28.65 9.57
N VAL A 354 -0.38 -29.52 10.44
CA VAL A 354 -1.47 -29.22 11.37
C VAL A 354 -0.92 -29.04 12.79
N ASN A 355 -1.21 -27.91 13.43
CA ASN A 355 -0.92 -27.72 14.84
C ASN A 355 -1.87 -28.61 15.69
N PRO A 356 -1.34 -29.52 16.53
CA PRO A 356 -2.18 -30.36 17.40
C PRO A 356 -3.10 -29.59 18.34
N ALA A 357 -2.71 -28.37 18.75
CA ALA A 357 -3.48 -27.53 19.66
C ALA A 357 -4.59 -26.72 18.97
N ASP A 358 -4.55 -26.59 17.64
CA ASP A 358 -5.54 -25.82 16.88
C ASP A 358 -6.87 -26.57 16.85
N LYS A 359 -7.94 -25.99 17.38
CA LYS A 359 -9.27 -26.64 17.41
C LYS A 359 -9.86 -26.82 16.00
N ASN A 360 -9.55 -25.88 15.10
CA ASN A 360 -10.10 -25.84 13.74
C ASN A 360 -8.95 -25.73 12.72
N PRO A 361 -8.18 -26.81 12.51
CA PRO A 361 -7.07 -26.81 11.57
C PRO A 361 -7.55 -26.70 10.13
N GLY A 362 -6.66 -26.24 9.25
CA GLY A 362 -6.93 -26.11 7.81
C GLY A 362 -7.97 -25.06 7.45
N VAL A 363 -8.33 -24.14 8.36
CA VAL A 363 -9.26 -23.06 8.05
C VAL A 363 -8.52 -21.88 7.41
N TYR A 364 -8.93 -21.54 6.20
CA TYR A 364 -8.47 -20.38 5.46
C TYR A 364 -9.60 -19.38 5.31
N LYS A 365 -9.30 -18.11 5.60
CA LYS A 365 -10.19 -16.98 5.34
C LYS A 365 -9.69 -16.28 4.08
N LEU A 366 -10.57 -16.07 3.11
CA LEU A 366 -10.23 -15.41 1.86
C LEU A 366 -11.11 -14.18 1.67
N LEU A 367 -10.47 -13.06 1.33
CA LEU A 367 -11.13 -11.84 0.92
C LEU A 367 -11.21 -11.80 -0.59
N ASN A 368 -12.38 -11.45 -1.12
CA ASN A 368 -12.53 -11.17 -2.54
C ASN A 368 -11.94 -9.80 -2.91
N THR A 369 -11.65 -8.98 -1.89
CA THR A 369 -10.89 -7.74 -2.04
C THR A 369 -9.41 -8.03 -2.31
N GLY A 370 -8.70 -7.04 -2.87
CA GLY A 370 -7.24 -7.09 -3.03
C GLY A 370 -6.44 -6.77 -1.75
N ALA A 371 -7.14 -6.51 -0.64
CA ALA A 371 -6.58 -5.99 0.61
C ALA A 371 -6.62 -7.06 1.70
N PHE A 372 -5.61 -7.09 2.57
CA PHE A 372 -5.63 -7.96 3.75
C PHE A 372 -6.61 -7.40 4.79
N GLU A 373 -7.06 -8.23 5.73
CA GLU A 373 -7.61 -7.73 6.99
C GLU A 373 -6.50 -7.05 7.78
N LYS A 374 -6.76 -5.89 8.41
CA LYS A 374 -5.79 -5.21 9.28
C LYS A 374 -5.51 -6.12 10.49
N PRO A 375 -4.34 -6.76 10.60
CA PRO A 375 -4.00 -7.52 11.79
C PRO A 375 -3.88 -6.55 12.96
N ASP A 376 -4.30 -7.00 14.15
CA ASP A 376 -4.08 -6.19 15.33
C ASP A 376 -2.56 -6.01 15.59
N ARG A 377 -2.20 -4.93 16.26
CA ARG A 377 -0.80 -4.54 16.46
C ARG A 377 -0.01 -5.56 17.28
N ALA A 378 -0.67 -6.30 18.17
CA ALA A 378 -0.04 -7.34 18.96
C ALA A 378 0.27 -8.58 18.11
N ALA A 379 -0.61 -8.94 17.18
CA ALA A 379 -0.39 -10.00 16.21
C ALA A 379 0.76 -9.65 15.25
N MET A 380 0.85 -8.39 14.78
CA MET A 380 1.99 -7.95 13.98
C MET A 380 3.32 -8.00 14.73
N ALA A 381 3.34 -7.51 15.97
CA ALA A 381 4.54 -7.56 16.82
C ALA A 381 4.97 -9.01 17.12
N LYS A 382 4.01 -9.91 17.37
CA LYS A 382 4.25 -11.34 17.57
C LYS A 382 4.83 -12.00 16.31
N MET A 383 4.30 -11.65 15.14
CA MET A 383 4.78 -12.15 13.85
C MET A 383 6.20 -11.65 13.55
N GLU A 384 6.48 -10.36 13.75
CA GLU A 384 7.82 -9.77 13.56
C GLU A 384 8.85 -10.40 14.50
N ALA A 385 8.49 -10.59 15.77
CA ALA A 385 9.35 -11.27 16.75
C ALA A 385 9.65 -12.72 16.34
N ALA A 386 8.63 -13.47 15.92
CA ALA A 386 8.79 -14.85 15.47
C ALA A 386 9.60 -14.95 14.16
N GLN A 387 9.44 -13.99 13.24
CA GLN A 387 10.24 -13.93 12.02
C GLN A 387 11.71 -13.64 12.33
N SER A 388 11.99 -12.74 13.27
CA SER A 388 13.36 -12.45 13.74
C SER A 388 13.99 -13.69 14.41
N GLU A 389 13.23 -14.43 15.20
CA GLU A 389 13.66 -15.71 15.78
C GLU A 389 13.94 -16.75 14.69
N TRP A 390 13.06 -16.87 13.70
CA TRP A 390 13.26 -17.74 12.54
C TRP A 390 14.56 -17.41 11.79
N ASP A 391 14.74 -16.15 11.39
CA ASP A 391 15.88 -15.71 10.60
C ASP A 391 17.21 -15.97 11.34
N SER A 392 17.25 -15.65 12.63
CA SER A 392 18.42 -15.91 13.47
C SER A 392 18.69 -17.41 13.66
N SER A 393 17.65 -18.20 13.89
CA SER A 393 17.77 -19.65 14.12
C SER A 393 18.16 -20.42 12.86
N ILE A 394 17.60 -20.08 11.70
CA ILE A 394 17.97 -20.71 10.42
C ILE A 394 19.43 -20.43 10.09
N LYS A 395 19.89 -19.19 10.32
CA LYS A 395 21.30 -18.84 10.11
C LYS A 395 22.24 -19.66 11.00
N ASP A 396 21.85 -19.90 12.25
CA ASP A 396 22.60 -20.77 13.16
C ASP A 396 22.59 -22.24 12.70
N LEU A 397 21.44 -22.77 12.29
CA LEU A 397 21.33 -24.13 11.76
C LEU A 397 22.18 -24.34 10.50
N GLN A 398 22.22 -23.37 9.60
CA GLN A 398 23.09 -23.40 8.42
C GLN A 398 24.58 -23.42 8.81
N ALA A 399 24.98 -22.62 9.82
CA ALA A 399 26.35 -22.61 10.32
C ALA A 399 26.74 -23.96 10.96
N LYS A 400 25.82 -24.59 11.70
CA LYS A 400 26.03 -25.93 12.30
C LYS A 400 26.13 -27.03 11.23
N LEU A 401 25.28 -26.98 10.20
CA LEU A 401 25.37 -27.89 9.05
C LEU A 401 26.73 -27.76 8.34
N ALA A 402 27.20 -26.53 8.10
CA ALA A 402 28.49 -26.27 7.45
C ALA A 402 29.69 -26.79 8.27
N LYS A 403 29.57 -26.87 9.60
CA LYS A 403 30.59 -27.44 10.49
C LYS A 403 30.47 -28.95 10.69
N GLY A 404 29.46 -29.59 10.11
CA GLY A 404 29.18 -31.02 10.32
C GLY A 404 28.64 -31.34 11.72
N GLU A 405 28.23 -30.33 12.50
CA GLU A 405 27.63 -30.48 13.83
C GLU A 405 26.18 -30.98 13.75
N LEU A 406 25.60 -30.96 12.55
CA LEU A 406 24.22 -31.37 12.28
C LEU A 406 24.13 -32.06 10.91
N THR A 407 23.26 -33.05 10.79
CA THR A 407 22.90 -33.64 9.49
C THR A 407 21.83 -32.82 8.78
N GLN A 408 21.69 -32.98 7.46
CA GLN A 408 20.60 -32.35 6.69
C GLN A 408 19.21 -32.72 7.23
N GLN A 409 19.01 -33.97 7.64
CA GLN A 409 17.73 -34.43 8.19
C GLN A 409 17.39 -33.72 9.51
N GLN A 410 18.36 -33.64 10.43
CA GLN A 410 18.19 -32.93 11.70
C GLN A 410 17.98 -31.42 11.49
N MET A 411 18.62 -30.83 10.47
CA MET A 411 18.38 -29.43 10.10
C MET A 411 16.92 -29.23 9.68
N GLN A 412 16.43 -30.14 8.83
CA GLN A 412 15.06 -30.08 8.31
C GLN A 412 14.02 -30.23 9.42
N GLU A 413 14.24 -31.14 10.37
CA GLU A 413 13.34 -31.33 11.52
C GLU A 413 13.29 -30.07 12.41
N GLN A 414 14.44 -29.47 12.72
CA GLN A 414 14.51 -28.26 13.53
C GLN A 414 13.94 -27.03 12.80
N ALA A 415 14.18 -26.93 11.50
CA ALA A 415 13.54 -25.91 10.65
C ALA A 415 12.02 -26.11 10.60
N ASN A 416 11.51 -27.33 10.51
CA ASN A 416 10.06 -27.58 10.52
C ASN A 416 9.42 -27.18 11.86
N ALA A 417 10.09 -27.40 12.99
CA ALA A 417 9.63 -26.98 14.31
C ALA A 417 9.62 -25.46 14.47
N LEU A 418 10.68 -24.77 14.04
CA LEU A 418 10.74 -23.30 13.97
C LEU A 418 9.63 -22.73 13.08
N ARG A 419 9.37 -23.40 11.96
CA ARG A 419 8.36 -22.96 10.98
C ARG A 419 6.97 -23.08 11.58
N SER A 420 6.70 -24.15 12.31
CA SER A 420 5.43 -24.35 13.00
C SER A 420 5.14 -23.23 14.00
N ARG A 421 6.16 -22.79 14.75
CA ARG A 421 6.06 -21.65 15.69
C ARG A 421 5.85 -20.31 14.98
N LEU A 422 6.54 -20.09 13.86
CA LEU A 422 6.30 -18.92 13.01
C LEU A 422 4.86 -18.92 12.47
N MET A 423 4.36 -20.04 12.00
CA MET A 423 2.98 -20.13 11.52
C MET A 423 1.93 -19.91 12.62
N GLU A 424 2.27 -20.18 13.89
CA GLU A 424 1.42 -19.87 15.06
C GLU A 424 1.39 -18.37 15.40
N SER A 425 2.40 -17.61 14.99
CA SER A 425 2.44 -16.16 15.20
C SER A 425 1.80 -15.37 14.06
N VAL A 426 1.65 -15.98 12.88
CA VAL A 426 0.94 -15.37 11.74
C VAL A 426 -0.53 -15.21 12.12
N PRO A 427 -1.08 -13.97 12.12
CA PRO A 427 -2.50 -13.78 12.33
C PRO A 427 -3.29 -14.55 11.25
N LYS A 428 -4.28 -15.34 11.67
CA LYS A 428 -5.27 -16.00 10.80
C LYS A 428 -6.26 -14.97 10.20
N SER A 429 -5.69 -13.90 9.67
CA SER A 429 -6.35 -12.83 8.96
C SER A 429 -6.76 -13.31 7.58
N ALA A 430 -7.83 -12.73 7.05
CA ALA A 430 -8.30 -13.09 5.73
C ALA A 430 -7.31 -12.64 4.64
N MET A 431 -6.98 -13.57 3.74
CA MET A 431 -6.01 -13.42 2.67
C MET A 431 -6.68 -12.91 1.39
N PRO A 432 -6.10 -11.95 0.66
CA PRO A 432 -6.64 -11.53 -0.63
C PRO A 432 -6.68 -12.69 -1.63
N ARG A 433 -7.79 -12.85 -2.34
CA ARG A 433 -7.98 -13.87 -3.39
C ARG A 433 -6.83 -13.86 -4.40
N ALA A 434 -6.42 -12.68 -4.84
CA ALA A 434 -5.36 -12.49 -5.83
C ALA A 434 -3.96 -12.90 -5.35
N GLN A 435 -3.76 -13.09 -4.05
CA GLN A 435 -2.49 -13.56 -3.47
C GLN A 435 -2.50 -15.06 -3.14
N MET A 436 -3.62 -15.74 -3.39
CA MET A 436 -3.73 -17.19 -3.26
C MET A 436 -3.49 -17.87 -4.61
N VAL A 437 -3.16 -19.16 -4.56
CA VAL A 437 -3.13 -20.03 -5.74
C VAL A 437 -4.48 -19.91 -6.48
N SER A 438 -4.45 -19.64 -7.79
CA SER A 438 -5.65 -19.20 -8.51
C SER A 438 -6.78 -20.24 -8.45
N GLY A 439 -6.50 -21.51 -8.73
CA GLY A 439 -7.47 -22.59 -8.68
C GLY A 439 -8.05 -22.83 -7.28
N PHE A 440 -7.21 -22.72 -6.24
CA PHE A 440 -7.67 -22.77 -4.84
C PHE A 440 -8.69 -21.67 -4.56
N SER A 441 -8.32 -20.43 -4.91
CA SER A 441 -9.14 -19.25 -4.66
C SER A 441 -10.46 -19.28 -5.46
N GLU A 442 -10.41 -19.65 -6.74
CA GLU A 442 -11.59 -19.78 -7.60
C GLU A 442 -12.55 -20.84 -7.08
N THR A 443 -12.02 -22.00 -6.68
CA THR A 443 -12.85 -23.07 -6.12
C THR A 443 -13.49 -22.62 -4.80
N ALA A 444 -12.73 -21.98 -3.91
CA ALA A 444 -13.24 -21.48 -2.63
C ALA A 444 -14.43 -20.52 -2.78
N PHE A 445 -14.33 -19.55 -3.69
CA PHE A 445 -15.42 -18.59 -3.95
C PHE A 445 -16.60 -19.21 -4.74
N SER A 446 -16.38 -20.32 -5.44
CA SER A 446 -17.45 -21.03 -6.18
C SER A 446 -18.32 -21.95 -5.31
N LEU A 447 -17.92 -22.22 -4.08
CA LEU A 447 -18.61 -23.13 -3.17
C LEU A 447 -19.83 -22.46 -2.53
N ALA A 448 -20.93 -23.20 -2.38
CA ALA A 448 -21.99 -22.87 -1.43
C ALA A 448 -21.58 -23.25 0.00
N VAL A 449 -22.16 -22.61 1.02
CA VAL A 449 -21.89 -22.96 2.43
C VAL A 449 -22.26 -24.42 2.69
N GLY A 450 -21.32 -25.17 3.26
CA GLY A 450 -21.43 -26.61 3.50
C GLY A 450 -21.00 -27.50 2.32
N GLU A 451 -20.88 -26.95 1.11
CA GLU A 451 -20.48 -27.70 -0.07
C GLU A 451 -19.00 -28.12 0.00
N VAL A 452 -18.70 -29.28 -0.58
CA VAL A 452 -17.34 -29.83 -0.71
C VAL A 452 -16.98 -29.95 -2.19
N LYS A 453 -15.86 -29.34 -2.60
CA LYS A 453 -15.28 -29.49 -3.95
C LYS A 453 -13.80 -29.78 -3.87
N VAL A 454 -13.31 -30.33 -4.97
CA VAL A 454 -11.88 -30.56 -5.21
C VAL A 454 -11.40 -29.52 -6.21
N CYS A 455 -10.36 -28.77 -5.86
CA CYS A 455 -9.50 -28.14 -6.84
C CYS A 455 -8.48 -29.19 -7.30
N VAL A 456 -8.65 -29.63 -8.54
CA VAL A 456 -7.79 -30.64 -9.17
C VAL A 456 -6.40 -30.06 -9.36
N TYR A 457 -5.38 -30.91 -9.23
CA TYR A 457 -4.00 -30.54 -9.54
C TYR A 457 -3.88 -29.96 -10.96
N ASP A 458 -3.24 -28.80 -11.05
CA ASP A 458 -2.86 -28.17 -12.30
C ASP A 458 -1.50 -27.49 -12.12
N LYS A 459 -0.59 -27.67 -13.07
CA LYS A 459 0.79 -27.16 -12.94
C LYS A 459 0.89 -25.65 -12.79
N THR A 460 -0.14 -24.90 -13.18
CA THR A 460 -0.16 -23.44 -13.14
C THR A 460 -1.15 -22.95 -12.09
N ALA A 461 -2.38 -23.44 -12.13
CA ALA A 461 -3.48 -22.97 -11.32
C ALA A 461 -3.58 -23.66 -9.95
N SER A 462 -3.00 -24.85 -9.76
CA SER A 462 -3.03 -25.61 -8.50
C SER A 462 -1.78 -26.51 -8.34
N PRO A 463 -0.57 -25.92 -8.27
CA PRO A 463 0.67 -26.66 -8.49
C PRO A 463 1.08 -27.57 -7.33
N PHE A 464 0.47 -27.45 -6.16
CA PHE A 464 0.91 -28.15 -4.94
C PHE A 464 0.22 -29.49 -4.68
N GLY A 465 -0.79 -29.84 -5.48
CA GLY A 465 -1.55 -31.08 -5.33
C GLY A 465 -3.04 -30.85 -5.51
N PHE A 466 -3.82 -31.75 -4.94
CA PHE A 466 -5.27 -31.68 -4.88
C PHE A 466 -5.70 -30.96 -3.61
N HIS A 467 -6.64 -30.04 -3.73
CA HIS A 467 -7.18 -29.32 -2.58
C HIS A 467 -8.65 -29.69 -2.40
N ILE A 468 -8.96 -30.39 -1.33
CA ILE A 468 -10.35 -30.67 -0.94
C ILE A 468 -10.79 -29.55 -0.03
N MET A 469 -11.85 -28.84 -0.40
CA MET A 469 -12.33 -27.66 0.31
C MET A 469 -13.79 -27.80 0.68
N LYS A 470 -14.09 -27.52 1.95
CA LYS A 470 -15.46 -27.36 2.47
C LYS A 470 -15.69 -25.92 2.83
N ARG A 471 -16.74 -25.28 2.31
CA ARG A 471 -17.05 -23.90 2.70
C ARG A 471 -17.79 -23.85 4.03
N LEU A 472 -17.29 -23.01 4.93
CA LEU A 472 -17.84 -22.77 6.26
C LEU A 472 -18.69 -21.48 6.31
N LYS A 473 -18.29 -20.46 5.55
CA LYS A 473 -18.93 -19.14 5.49
C LYS A 473 -18.84 -18.56 4.08
#